data_AF-A0A242MII1-F1
#
_entry.id   AF-A0A242MII1-F1
#
_cell.length_a   1.000
_cell.length_b   1.000
_cell.length_c   1.000
_cell.angle_alpha   90.00
_cell.angle_beta   90.00
_cell.angle_gamma   90.00
#
_symmetry.space_group_name_H-M   'P 1'
#
loop_
_entity.id
_entity.type
_entity.pdbx_description
1 polymer ?
#
loop_
_entity_poly.entity_id
_entity_poly.type
_entity_poly.pdbx_seq_one_letter_code
_entity_poly.pdbx_strand_id
1 'polypeptide(L)'
;MQACCFVARKSAIGELRFIEGMLFEDNHFFVSLLLEKKRKVAILHEKLYKRRLRSGSIMFSSKTKHHYDSMNRMVRELSKLSFFALKPPERSAIKEEIVGNALGDLHFVSSLVGASINLRRRNITAMWHVARHVSPRLFAPKRLLLALVPELYSLKAEARLHR
;
A
#
# COMPACT_ATOMS: atom_id res chain seq x y z
N MET A 1 -3.12 1.55 12.85
CA MET A 1 -3.32 3.01 13.08
C MET A 1 -2.32 3.73 12.18
N GLN A 2 -2.75 4.46 11.16
CA GLN A 2 -1.85 5.16 10.23
C GLN A 2 -1.54 6.55 10.78
N ALA A 3 -0.28 6.98 10.79
CA ALA A 3 0.05 8.39 11.02
C ALA A 3 -0.58 9.21 9.89
N CYS A 4 -1.45 10.18 10.21
CA CYS A 4 -2.13 10.99 9.19
C CYS A 4 -1.77 12.49 9.25
N CYS A 5 -0.81 12.88 10.10
CA CYS A 5 -0.22 14.22 10.08
C CYS A 5 1.26 14.11 9.76
N PHE A 6 1.63 14.58 8.58
CA PHE A 6 3.00 14.70 8.14
C PHE A 6 3.28 16.17 7.88
N VAL A 7 4.37 16.66 8.43
CA VAL A 7 4.87 18.02 8.17
C VAL A 7 6.24 17.88 7.53
N ALA A 8 6.40 18.46 6.35
CA ALA A 8 7.65 18.44 5.61
C ALA A 8 8.04 19.85 5.22
N ARG A 9 9.34 20.17 5.32
CA ARG A 9 9.88 21.42 4.78
C ARG A 9 9.72 21.42 3.26
N LYS A 10 9.33 22.55 2.66
CA LYS A 10 9.21 22.69 1.19
C LYS A 10 10.48 22.27 0.45
N SER A 11 11.65 22.61 1.00
CA SER A 11 12.95 22.21 0.45
C SER A 11 13.22 20.71 0.52
N ALA A 12 12.61 19.98 1.46
CA ALA A 12 12.72 18.52 1.53
C ALA A 12 11.88 17.83 0.45
N ILE A 13 10.69 18.39 0.14
CA ILE A 13 9.76 17.92 -0.90
C ILE A 13 10.37 18.12 -2.30
N GLY A 14 10.87 19.33 -2.60
CA GLY A 14 11.40 19.66 -3.92
C GLY A 14 10.39 19.40 -5.04
N GLU A 15 10.80 18.62 -6.04
CA GLU A 15 9.95 18.29 -7.21
C GLU A 15 9.06 17.06 -7.02
N LEU A 16 9.02 16.46 -5.82
CA LEU A 16 8.08 15.37 -5.57
C LEU A 16 6.64 15.88 -5.71
N ARG A 17 5.80 15.12 -6.42
CA ARG A 17 4.39 15.40 -6.64
C ARG A 17 3.55 14.16 -6.34
N PHE A 18 2.28 14.39 -6.04
CA PHE A 18 1.31 13.31 -6.03
C PHE A 18 1.15 12.72 -7.42
N ILE A 19 0.91 11.42 -7.48
CA ILE A 19 0.67 10.75 -8.75
C ILE A 19 -0.76 11.07 -9.19
N GLU A 20 -0.87 11.78 -10.30
CA GLU A 20 -2.16 12.23 -10.82
C GLU A 20 -3.10 11.06 -11.14
N GLY A 21 -4.37 11.22 -10.76
CA GLY A 21 -5.43 10.24 -11.00
C GLY A 21 -5.30 8.93 -10.20
N MET A 22 -4.43 8.89 -9.20
CA MET A 22 -4.28 7.73 -8.30
C MET A 22 -4.89 8.05 -6.94
N LEU A 23 -5.76 7.17 -6.44
CA LEU A 23 -6.16 7.17 -5.03
C LEU A 23 -5.04 6.60 -4.16
N PHE A 24 -4.95 7.06 -2.91
CA PHE A 24 -3.91 6.64 -1.96
C PHE A 24 -2.49 7.07 -2.40
N GLU A 25 -2.43 8.15 -3.17
CA GLU A 25 -1.23 8.78 -3.67
C GLU A 25 -0.33 9.33 -2.56
N ASP A 26 -0.91 9.62 -1.41
CA ASP A 26 -0.21 10.00 -0.18
C ASP A 26 0.79 8.92 0.27
N ASN A 27 0.42 7.63 0.21
CA ASN A 27 1.30 6.53 0.58
C ASN A 27 2.58 6.51 -0.27
N HIS A 28 2.44 6.58 -1.60
CA HIS A 28 3.60 6.64 -2.49
C HIS A 28 4.44 7.90 -2.23
N PHE A 29 3.78 9.05 -2.07
CA PHE A 29 4.44 10.32 -1.82
C PHE A 29 5.28 10.26 -0.53
N PHE A 30 4.72 9.82 0.59
CA PHE A 30 5.45 9.79 1.86
C PHE A 30 6.55 8.73 1.88
N VAL A 31 6.33 7.56 1.28
CA VAL A 31 7.41 6.55 1.15
C VAL A 31 8.56 7.13 0.32
N SER A 32 8.26 7.78 -0.80
CA SER A 32 9.27 8.43 -1.66
C SER A 32 10.02 9.53 -0.91
N LEU A 33 9.28 10.40 -0.21
CA LEU A 33 9.84 11.52 0.54
C LEU A 33 10.78 11.05 1.66
N LEU A 34 10.43 9.97 2.35
CA LEU A 34 11.17 9.45 3.49
C LEU A 34 12.35 8.57 3.08
N LEU A 35 12.22 7.78 2.00
CA LEU A 35 13.13 6.67 1.73
C LEU A 35 14.01 6.82 0.48
N GLU A 36 13.71 7.72 -0.47
CA GLU A 36 14.56 7.92 -1.65
C GLU A 36 15.78 8.82 -1.39
N LYS A 37 15.75 9.62 -0.33
CA LYS A 37 16.84 10.52 0.05
C LYS A 37 17.09 10.43 1.55
N LYS A 38 18.36 10.50 1.96
CA LYS A 38 18.70 10.59 3.39
C LYS A 38 18.18 11.91 3.96
N ARG A 39 17.29 11.83 4.94
CA ARG A 39 16.67 12.98 5.60
C ARG A 39 16.70 12.80 7.11
N LYS A 40 16.75 13.92 7.83
CA LYS A 40 16.48 13.92 9.28
C LYS A 40 14.96 13.87 9.47
N VAL A 41 14.51 12.89 10.24
CA VAL A 41 13.09 12.67 10.57
C VAL A 41 12.97 12.71 12.08
N ALA A 42 11.96 13.41 12.58
CA ALA A 42 11.58 13.41 13.98
C ALA A 42 10.15 12.89 14.09
N ILE A 43 9.88 12.07 15.11
CA ILE A 43 8.56 11.54 15.39
C ILE A 43 8.06 12.22 16.67
N LEU A 44 6.92 12.91 16.57
CA LEU A 44 6.25 13.50 17.73
C LEU A 44 5.15 12.55 18.19
N HIS A 45 5.27 12.05 19.42
CA HIS A 45 4.30 11.14 20.03
C HIS A 45 3.16 11.90 20.75
N GLU A 46 2.77 13.05 20.22
CA GLU A 46 1.74 13.92 20.78
C GLU A 46 0.48 13.92 19.91
N LYS A 47 -0.68 14.15 20.55
CA LYS A 47 -1.97 14.26 19.85
C LYS A 47 -2.11 15.66 19.25
N LEU A 48 -1.51 15.87 18.10
CA LEU A 48 -1.46 17.19 17.45
C LEU A 48 -2.73 17.59 16.69
N TYR A 49 -3.60 16.64 16.36
CA TYR A 49 -4.81 16.92 15.58
C TYR A 49 -5.89 15.85 15.77
N LYS A 50 -7.14 16.22 15.46
CA LYS A 50 -8.27 15.28 15.36
C LYS A 50 -8.53 15.00 13.88
N ARG A 51 -8.53 13.72 13.49
CA ARG A 51 -8.90 13.33 12.12
C ARG A 51 -10.41 13.51 11.93
N ARG A 52 -10.80 14.33 10.96
CA ARG A 52 -12.20 14.44 10.54
C ARG A 52 -12.62 13.18 9.78
N LEU A 53 -13.62 12.46 10.30
CA LEU A 53 -14.29 11.39 9.59
C LEU A 53 -15.43 11.98 8.76
N ARG A 54 -15.56 11.55 7.50
CA ARG A 54 -16.57 12.06 6.56
C ARG A 54 -17.27 10.89 5.90
N SER A 55 -18.60 10.94 5.83
CA SER A 55 -19.37 10.03 4.98
C SER A 55 -18.95 10.23 3.51
N GLY A 56 -18.88 9.14 2.75
CA GLY A 56 -18.42 9.18 1.35
C GLY A 56 -16.92 9.37 1.14
N SER A 57 -16.08 9.35 2.19
CA SER A 57 -14.63 9.33 1.97
C SER A 57 -14.18 8.03 1.29
N ILE A 58 -13.08 8.08 0.55
CA ILE A 58 -12.43 6.93 -0.11
C ILE A 58 -12.22 5.76 0.87
N MET A 59 -11.99 6.05 2.15
CA MET A 59 -11.78 5.04 3.18
C MET A 59 -13.09 4.32 3.57
N PHE A 60 -14.21 5.05 3.63
CA PHE A 60 -15.50 4.56 4.14
C PHE A 60 -16.51 4.21 3.05
N SER A 61 -16.28 4.60 1.80
CA SER A 61 -17.12 4.23 0.67
C SER A 61 -16.88 2.79 0.23
N SER A 62 -17.91 2.20 -0.40
CA SER A 62 -17.81 0.95 -1.15
C SER A 62 -16.66 1.03 -2.14
N LYS A 63 -15.86 -0.04 -2.21
CA LYS A 63 -14.70 -0.07 -3.11
C LYS A 63 -15.17 -0.27 -4.54
N THR A 64 -14.61 0.52 -5.44
CA THR A 64 -14.89 0.46 -6.86
C THR A 64 -13.67 -0.03 -7.62
N LYS A 65 -13.84 -0.34 -8.91
CA LYS A 65 -12.73 -0.69 -9.80
C LYS A 65 -11.60 0.36 -9.80
N HIS A 66 -11.94 1.64 -9.70
CA HIS A 66 -10.95 2.73 -9.62
C HIS A 66 -10.05 2.63 -8.37
N HIS A 67 -10.59 2.15 -7.23
CA HIS A 67 -9.79 1.90 -6.03
C HIS A 67 -8.80 0.77 -6.25
N TYR A 68 -9.25 -0.32 -6.89
CA TYR A 68 -8.37 -1.42 -7.25
C TYR A 68 -7.28 -0.99 -8.23
N ASP A 69 -7.66 -0.25 -9.29
CA ASP A 69 -6.73 0.23 -10.31
C ASP A 69 -5.67 1.16 -9.71
N SER A 70 -6.09 2.06 -8.81
CA SER A 70 -5.18 2.95 -8.07
C SER A 70 -4.22 2.17 -7.16
N MET A 71 -4.73 1.19 -6.41
CA MET A 71 -3.92 0.34 -5.53
C MET A 71 -2.92 -0.52 -6.34
N ASN A 72 -3.33 -1.06 -7.48
CA ASN A 72 -2.46 -1.84 -8.37
C ASN A 72 -1.34 -0.95 -8.94
N ARG A 73 -1.68 0.27 -9.37
CA ARG A 73 -0.70 1.27 -9.81
C ARG A 73 0.26 1.61 -8.67
N MET A 74 -0.24 1.88 -7.47
CA MET A 74 0.59 2.20 -6.30
C MET A 74 1.59 1.09 -5.97
N VAL A 75 1.17 -0.18 -5.98
CA VAL A 75 2.08 -1.34 -5.76
C VAL A 75 3.23 -1.34 -6.78
N ARG A 76 2.93 -1.06 -8.06
CA ARG A 76 3.94 -0.99 -9.12
C ARG A 76 4.88 0.20 -8.91
N GLU A 77 4.37 1.37 -8.57
CA GLU A 77 5.21 2.55 -8.33
C GLU A 77 6.09 2.38 -7.09
N LEU A 78 5.56 1.85 -5.98
CA LEU A 78 6.34 1.52 -4.78
C LEU A 78 7.44 0.50 -5.07
N SER A 79 7.19 -0.47 -5.97
CA SER A 79 8.19 -1.48 -6.36
C SER A 79 9.41 -0.87 -7.07
N LYS A 80 9.23 0.26 -7.77
CA LYS A 80 10.29 0.97 -8.51
C LYS A 80 11.20 1.79 -7.61
N LEU A 81 10.75 2.17 -6.41
CA LEU A 81 11.53 3.00 -5.49
C LEU A 81 12.83 2.28 -5.06
N SER A 82 13.90 3.04 -4.91
CA SER A 82 15.24 2.54 -4.58
C SER A 82 15.45 2.31 -3.09
N PHE A 83 14.71 3.00 -2.22
CA PHE A 83 14.87 3.02 -0.77
C PHE A 83 16.31 3.41 -0.36
N PHE A 84 16.94 4.29 -1.15
CA PHE A 84 18.35 4.67 -1.00
C PHE A 84 18.72 5.20 0.39
N ALA A 85 17.78 5.78 1.13
CA ALA A 85 18.02 6.30 2.48
C ALA A 85 18.50 5.23 3.48
N LEU A 86 18.14 3.96 3.24
CA LEU A 86 18.40 2.83 4.14
C LEU A 86 19.66 2.05 3.74
N LYS A 87 20.30 1.39 4.70
CA LYS A 87 21.42 0.47 4.46
C LYS A 87 20.93 -0.88 3.91
N PRO A 88 21.73 -1.64 3.14
CA PRO A 88 21.25 -2.82 2.40
C PRO A 88 20.42 -3.88 3.17
N PRO A 89 20.79 -4.35 4.38
CA PRO A 89 19.97 -5.38 5.05
C PRO A 89 18.60 -4.83 5.47
N GLU A 90 18.57 -3.62 6.04
CA GLU A 90 17.35 -2.92 6.46
C GLU A 90 16.51 -2.50 5.25
N ARG A 91 17.17 -2.04 4.17
CA ARG A 91 16.54 -1.61 2.92
C ARG A 91 15.69 -2.72 2.33
N SER A 92 16.27 -3.91 2.19
CA SER A 92 15.56 -5.06 1.63
C SER A 92 14.39 -5.47 2.51
N ALA A 93 14.58 -5.52 3.83
CA ALA A 93 13.53 -5.88 4.78
C ALA A 93 12.36 -4.87 4.76
N ILE A 94 12.65 -3.57 4.83
CA ILE A 94 11.63 -2.51 4.85
C ILE A 94 10.94 -2.41 3.47
N LYS A 95 11.67 -2.59 2.37
CA LYS A 95 11.07 -2.62 1.03
C LYS A 95 10.14 -3.82 0.86
N GLU A 96 10.56 -5.00 1.33
CA GLU A 96 9.71 -6.20 1.36
C GLU A 96 8.44 -5.97 2.20
N GLU A 97 8.57 -5.36 3.37
CA GLU A 97 7.44 -5.07 4.25
C GLU A 97 6.46 -4.06 3.64
N ILE A 98 6.94 -2.90 3.20
CA ILE A 98 6.08 -1.82 2.65
C ILE A 98 5.35 -2.30 1.39
N VAL A 99 6.08 -2.88 0.43
CA VAL A 99 5.46 -3.36 -0.81
C VAL A 99 4.60 -4.60 -0.56
N GLY A 100 5.03 -5.48 0.35
CA GLY A 100 4.26 -6.66 0.76
C GLY A 100 2.94 -6.31 1.44
N ASN A 101 2.91 -5.24 2.25
CA ASN A 101 1.69 -4.72 2.86
C ASN A 101 0.77 -4.10 1.79
N ALA A 102 1.30 -3.26 0.91
CA ALA A 102 0.53 -2.69 -0.21
C ALA A 102 -0.06 -3.77 -1.13
N LEU A 103 0.68 -4.87 -1.39
CA LEU A 103 0.17 -6.03 -2.12
C LEU A 103 -0.95 -6.75 -1.36
N GLY A 104 -0.85 -6.84 -0.03
CA GLY A 104 -1.92 -7.39 0.80
C GLY A 104 -3.19 -6.55 0.73
N ASP A 105 -3.04 -5.22 0.81
CA ASP A 105 -4.14 -4.27 0.68
C ASP A 105 -4.79 -4.33 -0.70
N LEU A 106 -4.00 -4.56 -1.77
CA LEU A 106 -4.54 -4.82 -3.11
C LEU A 106 -5.47 -6.03 -3.15
N HIS A 107 -5.05 -7.16 -2.55
CA HIS A 107 -5.89 -8.37 -2.52
C HIS A 107 -7.15 -8.16 -1.67
N PHE A 108 -7.05 -7.42 -0.58
CA PHE A 108 -8.20 -7.03 0.23
C PHE A 108 -9.17 -6.13 -0.55
N VAL A 109 -8.68 -5.08 -1.23
CA VAL A 109 -9.53 -4.23 -2.07
C VAL A 109 -10.17 -5.06 -3.20
N SER A 110 -9.45 -6.02 -3.76
CA SER A 110 -10.00 -6.96 -4.75
C SER A 110 -11.19 -7.74 -4.18
N SER A 111 -11.17 -8.16 -2.91
CA SER A 111 -12.29 -8.88 -2.31
C SER A 111 -13.54 -8.01 -2.18
N LEU A 112 -13.36 -6.71 -1.94
CA LEU A 112 -14.44 -5.74 -1.75
C LEU A 112 -15.04 -5.22 -3.06
N VAL A 113 -14.25 -5.18 -4.15
CA VAL A 113 -14.75 -4.80 -5.49
C VAL A 113 -15.48 -5.97 -6.15
N GLY A 114 -15.10 -7.20 -5.82
CA GLY A 114 -15.65 -8.44 -6.37
C GLY A 114 -14.58 -9.32 -7.02
N ALA A 115 -14.86 -10.61 -7.16
CA ALA A 115 -13.85 -11.61 -7.48
C ALA A 115 -13.98 -12.19 -8.91
N SER A 116 -14.08 -11.29 -9.89
CA SER A 116 -14.08 -11.70 -11.31
C SER A 116 -12.76 -12.39 -11.70
N ILE A 117 -12.83 -13.28 -12.68
CA ILE A 117 -11.64 -13.95 -13.26
C ILE A 117 -10.57 -12.93 -13.69
N ASN A 118 -10.99 -11.79 -14.24
CA ASN A 118 -10.06 -10.73 -14.65
C ASN A 118 -9.30 -10.14 -13.44
N LEU A 119 -9.99 -9.83 -12.34
CA LEU A 119 -9.33 -9.32 -11.13
C LEU A 119 -8.38 -10.34 -10.51
N ARG A 120 -8.75 -11.63 -10.47
CA ARG A 120 -7.85 -12.71 -10.01
C ARG A 120 -6.58 -12.78 -10.85
N ARG A 121 -6.69 -12.73 -12.19
CA ARG A 121 -5.52 -12.67 -13.09
C ARG A 121 -4.63 -11.47 -12.77
N ARG A 122 -5.22 -10.28 -12.60
CA ARG A 122 -4.48 -9.05 -12.28
C ARG A 122 -3.79 -9.11 -10.91
N ASN A 123 -4.38 -9.79 -9.91
CA ASN A 123 -3.74 -10.03 -8.61
C ASN A 123 -2.49 -10.91 -8.77
N ILE A 124 -2.59 -12.00 -9.52
CA ILE A 124 -1.45 -12.88 -9.81
C ILE A 124 -0.34 -12.10 -10.54
N THR A 125 -0.71 -11.29 -11.54
CA THR A 125 0.26 -10.45 -12.25
C THR A 125 0.95 -9.45 -11.32
N ALA A 126 0.20 -8.82 -10.40
CA ALA A 126 0.77 -7.90 -9.41
C ALA A 126 1.72 -8.64 -8.44
N MET A 127 1.32 -9.81 -7.96
CA MET A 127 2.15 -10.66 -7.10
C MET A 127 3.44 -11.09 -7.79
N TRP A 128 3.35 -11.52 -9.06
CA TRP A 128 4.53 -11.88 -9.86
C TRP A 128 5.45 -10.67 -10.11
N HIS A 129 4.88 -9.50 -10.40
CA HIS A 129 5.64 -8.26 -10.56
C HIS A 129 6.43 -7.92 -9.29
N VAL A 130 5.78 -7.95 -8.13
CA VAL A 130 6.43 -7.70 -6.83
C VAL A 130 7.50 -8.75 -6.54
N ALA A 131 7.23 -10.02 -6.81
CA ALA A 131 8.21 -11.09 -6.61
C ALA A 131 9.49 -10.88 -7.42
N ARG A 132 9.35 -10.41 -8.67
CA ARG A 132 10.47 -10.16 -9.58
C ARG A 132 11.26 -8.89 -9.23
N HIS A 133 10.60 -7.83 -8.78
CA HIS A 133 11.24 -6.51 -8.60
C HIS A 133 11.60 -6.17 -7.14
N VAL A 134 11.05 -6.92 -6.18
CA VAL A 134 11.25 -6.65 -4.75
C VAL A 134 11.88 -7.84 -4.05
N SER A 135 11.16 -8.96 -3.96
CA SER A 135 11.64 -10.15 -3.26
C SER A 135 10.82 -11.38 -3.65
N PRO A 136 11.47 -12.51 -4.01
CA PRO A 136 10.76 -13.74 -4.34
C PRO A 136 9.97 -14.30 -3.14
N ARG A 137 10.32 -13.92 -1.90
CA ARG A 137 9.60 -14.30 -0.68
C ARG A 137 8.16 -13.79 -0.64
N LEU A 138 7.87 -12.71 -1.36
CA LEU A 138 6.51 -12.19 -1.50
C LEU A 138 5.64 -13.09 -2.39
N PHE A 139 6.24 -14.04 -3.13
CA PHE A 139 5.55 -15.11 -3.83
C PHE A 139 5.23 -16.31 -2.92
N ALA A 140 4.64 -16.07 -1.74
CA ALA A 140 4.34 -17.13 -0.78
C ALA A 140 3.05 -17.90 -1.12
N PRO A 141 2.93 -19.20 -0.83
CA PRO A 141 1.72 -20.00 -1.10
C PRO A 141 0.45 -19.38 -0.51
N LYS A 142 0.54 -18.87 0.73
CA LYS A 142 -0.56 -18.14 1.39
C LYS A 142 -1.00 -16.91 0.60
N ARG A 143 -0.06 -16.13 0.05
CA ARG A 143 -0.37 -14.94 -0.74
C ARG A 143 -0.95 -15.31 -2.11
N LEU A 144 -0.48 -16.41 -2.70
CA LEU A 144 -1.01 -16.93 -3.96
C LEU A 144 -2.48 -17.35 -3.80
N LEU A 145 -2.78 -18.06 -2.71
CA LEU A 145 -4.14 -18.42 -2.36
C LEU A 145 -5.03 -17.18 -2.21
N LEU A 146 -4.55 -16.14 -1.53
CA LEU A 146 -5.29 -14.89 -1.36
C LEU A 146 -5.41 -14.05 -2.64
N ALA A 147 -4.46 -14.18 -3.58
CA ALA A 147 -4.54 -13.56 -4.89
C ALA A 147 -5.60 -14.24 -5.77
N LEU A 148 -5.65 -15.58 -5.69
CA LEU A 148 -6.60 -16.43 -6.41
C LEU A 148 -8.00 -16.37 -5.80
N VAL A 149 -8.12 -16.35 -4.48
CA VAL A 149 -9.38 -16.39 -3.72
C VAL A 149 -9.39 -15.25 -2.70
N PRO A 150 -9.51 -13.99 -3.14
CA PRO A 150 -9.52 -12.83 -2.24
C PRO A 150 -10.71 -12.83 -1.28
N GLU A 151 -11.79 -13.56 -1.55
CA GLU A 151 -12.96 -13.71 -0.67
C GLU A 151 -12.62 -14.33 0.69
N LEU A 152 -11.48 -15.02 0.81
CA LEU A 152 -11.00 -15.49 2.10
C LEU A 152 -10.75 -14.33 3.10
N TYR A 153 -10.55 -13.10 2.61
CA TYR A 153 -10.46 -11.92 3.47
C TYR A 153 -11.78 -11.56 4.14
N SER A 154 -12.93 -11.68 3.45
CA SER A 154 -14.23 -11.37 4.05
C SER A 154 -14.64 -12.44 5.06
N LEU A 155 -14.40 -13.72 4.77
CA LEU A 155 -14.66 -14.82 5.71
C LEU A 155 -13.88 -14.65 7.02
N LYS A 156 -12.64 -14.17 6.94
CA LYS A 156 -11.83 -13.87 8.13
C LYS A 156 -12.36 -12.66 8.92
N ALA A 157 -12.94 -11.68 8.25
CA ALA A 157 -13.54 -10.51 8.90
C ALA A 157 -14.83 -10.90 9.64
N GLU A 158 -15.68 -11.72 9.03
CA GLU A 158 -16.90 -12.26 9.64
C GLU A 158 -16.59 -13.16 10.84
N ALA A 159 -15.61 -14.07 10.71
CA ALA A 159 -15.20 -14.95 11.80
C ALA A 159 -14.64 -14.21 13.03
N ARG A 160 -14.23 -12.94 12.90
CA ARG A 160 -13.80 -12.08 14.00
C ARG A 160 -14.93 -11.30 14.67
N LEU A 161 -16.06 -11.13 13.99
CA LEU A 161 -17.25 -10.46 14.54
C LEU A 161 -18.11 -11.42 15.38
N HIS A 162 -17.95 -12.73 15.18
CA HIS A 162 -18.63 -13.79 15.92
C HIS A 162 -17.79 -14.42 17.06
N ARG A 163 -16.75 -13.72 17.52
CA ARG A 163 -15.99 -14.01 18.75
C ARG A 163 -16.09 -12.82 19.69
#